data_AF-A0A0K9P154-F1
#
_entry.id   AF-A0A0K9P154-F1
#
_cell.length_a   1.000
_cell.length_b   1.000
_cell.length_c   1.000
_cell.angle_alpha   90.00
_cell.angle_beta   90.00
_cell.angle_gamma   90.00
#
_symmetry.space_group_name_H-M   'P 1'
#
loop_
_entity.id
_entity.type
_entity.pdbx_description
1 polymer ?
#
loop_
_entity_poly.entity_id
_entity_poly.type
_entity_poly.pdbx_seq_one_letter_code
_entity_poly.pdbx_strand_id
1 'polypeptide(L)'
;MIGRRKLTVSKPLELLGFLAIFIVGYSIGFFSTTQPKSPELKSDQTDQHSQFRTDCSPRIPPSEIRPMLLNKIYNNITPYENFPPPHVAPALLTRRVRGWGSTATVFAELVESTQPKTIIEVGTFLGASALHMANLTRDLDTVILCLDDFRGWPGFRELHNGMFKHLVDINGDVILMQQFIQNVLDAGEERRVLPVPFSTGSALAAFCEWGVYADLVEVDAGHDFHSAWADINQAWPLVAQGGVMFGHDYNLAADDHGVRRAVNLFADEKGLKVQPHGQHWVLPPKK
;
A
#
# COMPACT_ATOMS: atom_id res chain seq x y z
N MET A 1 -19.02 58.14 52.03
CA MET A 1 -18.94 59.34 51.17
C MET A 1 -17.62 59.30 50.42
N ILE A 2 -17.64 58.97 49.13
CA ILE A 2 -16.45 58.99 48.26
C ILE A 2 -16.83 59.84 47.04
N GLY A 3 -16.16 60.98 46.89
CA GLY A 3 -16.46 61.99 45.89
C GLY A 3 -16.06 61.56 44.48
N ARG A 4 -16.98 61.77 43.53
CA ARG A 4 -16.73 61.63 42.08
C ARG A 4 -15.87 62.81 41.60
N ARG A 5 -14.67 62.53 41.09
CA ARG A 5 -13.94 63.46 40.21
C ARG A 5 -14.48 63.32 38.78
N LYS A 6 -14.93 64.42 38.19
CA LYS A 6 -15.25 64.53 36.76
C LYS A 6 -13.94 64.62 35.96
N LEU A 7 -13.77 63.74 34.98
CA LEU A 7 -12.78 63.88 33.91
C LEU A 7 -13.43 64.63 32.75
N THR A 8 -12.96 65.84 32.48
CA THR A 8 -13.28 66.60 31.27
C THR A 8 -12.36 66.14 30.14
N VAL A 9 -12.92 65.54 29.09
CA VAL A 9 -12.18 65.22 27.86
C VAL A 9 -12.12 66.48 27.00
N SER A 10 -10.90 66.99 26.83
CA SER A 10 -10.57 68.09 25.94
C SER A 10 -10.36 67.60 24.50
N LYS A 11 -11.04 68.28 23.57
CA LYS A 11 -10.72 68.57 22.16
C LYS A 11 -10.96 67.48 21.09
N PRO A 12 -11.93 67.70 20.16
CA PRO A 12 -12.24 66.80 19.04
C PRO A 12 -11.29 66.93 17.82
N LEU A 13 -10.14 67.60 17.96
CA LEU A 13 -9.27 67.95 16.83
C LEU A 13 -8.20 66.88 16.51
N GLU A 14 -7.85 66.01 17.46
CA GLU A 14 -6.85 64.96 17.22
C GLU A 14 -7.42 63.73 16.48
N LEU A 15 -8.72 63.44 16.63
CA LEU A 15 -9.35 62.27 16.01
C LEU A 15 -9.47 62.40 14.47
N LEU A 16 -9.61 63.63 13.96
CA LEU A 16 -9.68 63.91 12.52
C LEU A 16 -8.32 63.79 11.81
N GLY A 17 -7.22 64.08 12.52
CA GLY A 17 -5.86 63.93 11.99
C GLY A 17 -5.47 62.47 11.74
N PHE A 18 -5.82 61.57 12.67
CA PHE A 18 -5.52 60.15 12.54
C PHE A 18 -6.33 59.46 11.43
N LEU A 19 -7.59 59.86 11.22
CA LEU A 19 -8.44 59.29 10.17
C LEU A 19 -7.96 59.70 8.76
N ALA A 20 -7.49 60.93 8.59
CA ALA A 20 -6.97 61.43 7.31
C ALA A 20 -5.67 60.73 6.88
N ILE A 21 -4.76 60.46 7.84
CA ILE A 21 -3.51 59.72 7.58
C ILE A 21 -3.80 58.28 7.14
N PHE A 22 -4.79 57.63 7.75
CA PHE A 22 -5.20 56.27 7.36
C PHE A 22 -5.78 56.22 5.94
N ILE A 23 -6.63 57.18 5.57
CA ILE A 23 -7.27 57.20 4.23
C ILE A 23 -6.25 57.50 3.13
N VAL A 24 -5.30 58.41 3.36
CA VAL A 24 -4.26 58.74 2.38
C VAL A 24 -3.25 57.58 2.25
N GLY A 25 -2.85 56.94 3.36
CA GLY A 25 -1.98 55.78 3.34
C GLY A 25 -2.59 54.57 2.62
N TYR A 26 -3.89 54.32 2.83
CA TYR A 26 -4.61 53.23 2.16
C TYR A 26 -4.76 53.46 0.65
N SER A 27 -4.96 54.71 0.24
CA SER A 27 -5.10 55.07 -1.17
C SER A 27 -3.78 54.97 -1.94
N ILE A 28 -2.64 55.35 -1.33
CA ILE A 28 -1.32 55.23 -1.98
C ILE A 28 -0.88 53.77 -2.11
N GLY A 29 -1.24 52.91 -1.15
CA GLY A 29 -0.99 51.47 -1.22
C GLY A 29 -1.74 50.77 -2.37
N PHE A 30 -2.94 51.25 -2.72
CA PHE A 30 -3.73 50.70 -3.83
C PHE A 30 -3.17 51.03 -5.22
N PHE A 31 -2.51 52.19 -5.39
CA PHE A 31 -1.96 52.61 -6.69
C PHE A 31 -0.47 52.25 -6.91
N SER A 32 0.22 51.69 -5.90
CA SER A 32 1.64 51.33 -5.98
C SER A 32 1.91 49.81 -6.05
N THR A 33 0.90 49.01 -6.44
CA THR A 33 1.10 47.60 -6.76
C THR A 33 1.14 47.42 -8.27
N THR A 34 2.25 47.80 -8.90
CA THR A 34 2.65 47.09 -10.11
C THR A 34 2.98 45.68 -9.66
N GLN A 35 2.03 44.76 -9.83
CA GLN A 35 2.30 43.34 -9.64
C GLN A 35 3.50 43.01 -10.53
N PRO A 36 4.68 42.65 -9.99
CA PRO A 36 5.70 42.06 -10.82
C PRO A 36 5.04 40.86 -11.48
N LYS A 37 5.08 40.79 -12.82
CA LYS A 37 4.64 39.59 -13.54
C LYS A 37 5.36 38.43 -12.86
N SER A 38 4.59 37.57 -12.19
CA SER A 38 5.13 36.32 -11.65
C SER A 38 5.94 35.68 -12.76
N PRO A 39 7.20 35.28 -12.51
CA PRO A 39 7.97 34.57 -13.51
C PRO A 39 7.09 33.42 -13.98
N GLU A 40 6.81 33.40 -15.28
CA GLU A 40 6.05 32.34 -15.92
C GLU A 40 6.80 31.06 -15.61
N LEU A 41 6.26 30.28 -14.66
CA LEU A 41 6.82 29.00 -14.27
C LEU A 41 6.67 28.15 -15.53
N LYS A 42 7.74 28.05 -16.32
CA LYS A 42 7.81 27.04 -17.38
C LYS A 42 7.53 25.73 -16.66
N SER A 43 6.36 25.14 -16.90
CA SER A 43 6.09 23.78 -16.46
C SER A 43 7.15 22.94 -17.14
N ASP A 44 8.19 22.59 -16.40
CA ASP A 44 9.02 21.48 -16.79
C ASP A 44 8.07 20.28 -16.79
N GLN A 45 7.59 19.90 -17.97
CA GLN A 45 6.64 18.81 -18.16
C GLN A 45 7.33 17.45 -17.98
N THR A 46 8.22 17.36 -16.99
CA THR A 46 8.58 16.08 -16.40
C THR A 46 7.56 15.85 -15.31
N ASP A 47 6.62 14.94 -15.57
CA ASP A 47 5.62 14.52 -14.59
C ASP A 47 6.32 13.76 -13.45
N GLN A 48 6.92 14.51 -12.52
CA GLN A 48 7.64 13.96 -11.37
C GLN A 48 6.72 13.13 -10.46
N HIS A 49 5.40 13.35 -10.53
CA HIS A 49 4.42 12.59 -9.76
C HIS A 49 4.26 11.14 -10.25
N SER A 50 4.69 10.85 -11.48
CA SER A 50 4.67 9.53 -12.10
C SER A 50 6.06 8.86 -12.12
N GLN A 51 7.08 9.51 -11.53
CA GLN A 51 8.43 8.96 -11.43
C GLN A 51 8.60 8.09 -10.19
N PHE A 52 8.41 6.79 -10.36
CA PHE A 52 8.85 5.79 -9.40
C PHE A 52 10.31 5.44 -9.70
N ARG A 53 11.21 5.61 -8.73
CA ARG A 53 12.65 5.28 -8.88
C ARG A 53 12.77 3.81 -9.31
N THR A 54 13.40 3.54 -10.46
CA THR A 54 13.29 2.24 -11.16
C THR A 54 14.61 1.67 -11.66
N ASP A 55 15.74 2.02 -11.03
CA ASP A 55 17.00 1.31 -11.28
C ASP A 55 17.07 0.05 -10.41
N CYS A 56 16.30 -0.98 -10.80
CA CYS A 56 16.34 -2.28 -10.12
C CYS A 56 17.64 -3.02 -10.44
N SER A 57 18.14 -3.75 -9.44
CA SER A 57 19.28 -4.64 -9.62
C SER A 57 18.93 -5.81 -10.55
N PRO A 58 19.92 -6.44 -11.21
CA PRO A 58 19.69 -7.62 -12.03
C PRO A 58 18.94 -8.73 -11.28
N ARG A 59 18.03 -9.42 -11.98
CA ARG A 59 17.24 -10.53 -11.42
C ARG A 59 18.16 -11.63 -10.87
N ILE A 60 17.95 -11.99 -9.60
CA ILE A 60 18.60 -13.16 -8.98
C ILE A 60 17.84 -14.46 -9.31
N PRO A 61 18.49 -15.63 -9.25
CA PRO A 61 17.82 -16.91 -9.45
C PRO A 61 16.69 -17.15 -8.44
N PRO A 62 15.52 -17.69 -8.85
CA PRO A 62 14.41 -17.96 -7.93
C PRO A 62 14.78 -18.78 -6.69
N SER A 63 15.68 -19.77 -6.85
CA SER A 63 16.17 -20.61 -5.75
C SER A 63 16.96 -19.85 -4.68
N GLU A 64 17.48 -18.66 -5.00
CA GLU A 64 18.27 -17.83 -4.08
C GLU A 64 17.41 -16.81 -3.32
N ILE A 65 16.18 -16.55 -3.79
CA ILE A 65 15.31 -15.51 -3.21
C ILE A 65 14.99 -15.80 -1.74
N ARG A 66 14.48 -17.00 -1.43
CA ARG A 66 14.10 -17.33 -0.06
C ARG A 66 15.30 -17.32 0.90
N PRO A 67 16.44 -17.99 0.61
CA PRO A 67 17.63 -17.89 1.46
C PRO A 67 18.11 -16.43 1.66
N MET A 68 18.10 -15.62 0.60
CA MET A 68 18.48 -14.22 0.68
C MET A 68 17.55 -13.42 1.60
N LEU A 69 16.23 -13.60 1.49
CA LEU A 69 15.26 -12.91 2.34
C LEU A 69 15.33 -13.39 3.79
N LEU A 70 15.51 -14.69 4.04
CA LEU A 70 15.74 -15.20 5.39
C LEU A 70 16.99 -14.56 6.02
N ASN A 71 18.06 -14.38 5.25
CA ASN A 71 19.26 -13.70 5.73
C ASN A 71 18.97 -12.22 6.06
N LYS A 72 18.45 -11.47 5.08
CA LYS A 72 18.29 -10.01 5.18
C LYS A 72 17.22 -9.55 6.16
N ILE A 73 16.10 -10.28 6.23
CA ILE A 73 14.92 -9.87 7.01
C ILE A 73 14.86 -10.59 8.35
N TYR A 74 15.34 -11.83 8.40
CA TYR A 74 15.12 -12.73 9.54
C TYR A 74 16.39 -13.26 10.20
N ASN A 75 17.57 -12.76 9.81
CA ASN A 75 18.85 -13.21 10.36
C ASN A 75 19.03 -14.75 10.31
N ASN A 76 18.56 -15.36 9.22
CA ASN A 76 18.53 -16.81 8.95
C ASN A 76 17.67 -17.67 9.91
N ILE A 77 16.82 -17.07 10.73
CA ILE A 77 15.87 -17.79 11.58
C ILE A 77 14.51 -17.74 10.90
N THR A 78 13.88 -18.89 10.61
CA THR A 78 12.57 -18.84 9.93
C THR A 78 11.50 -18.24 10.86
N PRO A 79 10.53 -17.46 10.34
CA PRO A 79 9.45 -16.92 11.18
C PRO A 79 8.53 -18.00 11.79
N TYR A 80 8.71 -19.24 11.35
CA TYR A 80 7.97 -20.43 11.77
C TYR A 80 8.65 -21.19 12.91
N GLU A 81 9.94 -20.94 13.13
CA GLU A 81 10.73 -21.67 14.12
C GLU A 81 10.30 -21.30 15.53
N ASN A 82 10.04 -22.31 16.38
CA ASN A 82 9.58 -22.15 17.76
C ASN A 82 8.27 -21.35 17.92
N PHE A 83 7.43 -21.34 16.88
CA PHE A 83 6.10 -20.72 16.92
C PHE A 83 5.03 -21.71 17.42
N PRO A 84 3.99 -21.26 18.16
CA PRO A 84 3.77 -19.90 18.68
C PRO A 84 4.47 -19.61 20.01
N PRO A 85 4.83 -18.35 20.29
CA PRO A 85 5.26 -17.94 21.63
C PRO A 85 4.16 -18.21 22.68
N PRO A 86 4.50 -18.65 23.92
CA PRO A 86 3.50 -19.03 24.92
C PRO A 86 2.46 -17.97 25.26
N HIS A 87 2.82 -16.68 25.20
CA HIS A 87 1.90 -15.58 25.50
C HIS A 87 0.94 -15.25 24.35
N VAL A 88 1.25 -15.73 23.12
CA VAL A 88 0.40 -15.55 21.92
C VAL A 88 -0.47 -16.78 21.70
N ALA A 89 0.02 -17.98 22.01
CA ALA A 89 -0.64 -19.25 21.71
C ALA A 89 -2.14 -19.31 22.09
N PRO A 90 -2.59 -18.82 23.27
CA PRO A 90 -4.00 -18.87 23.64
C PRO A 90 -4.92 -17.96 22.80
N ALA A 91 -4.34 -17.00 22.08
CA ALA A 91 -5.05 -16.02 21.27
C ALA A 91 -5.18 -16.44 19.80
N LEU A 92 -4.44 -17.46 19.36
CA LEU A 92 -4.46 -17.91 17.97
C LEU A 92 -5.69 -18.76 17.69
N LEU A 93 -6.26 -18.56 16.51
CA LEU A 93 -7.41 -19.30 16.03
C LEU A 93 -6.95 -20.47 15.16
N THR A 94 -7.39 -21.68 15.49
CA THR A 94 -7.22 -22.86 14.64
C THR A 94 -8.44 -22.99 13.74
N ARG A 95 -8.41 -22.32 12.58
CA ARG A 95 -9.50 -22.38 11.59
C ARG A 95 -8.95 -22.18 10.19
N ARG A 96 -9.59 -22.83 9.22
CA ARG A 96 -9.29 -22.56 7.80
C ARG A 96 -9.56 -21.09 7.49
N VAL A 97 -8.54 -20.40 6.99
CA VAL A 97 -8.65 -18.99 6.62
C VAL A 97 -9.60 -18.82 5.42
N ARG A 98 -10.31 -17.71 5.38
CA ARG A 98 -11.17 -17.30 4.26
C ARG A 98 -10.87 -15.86 3.91
N GLY A 99 -10.81 -15.53 2.62
CA GLY A 99 -10.62 -14.18 2.11
C GLY A 99 -11.62 -13.88 1.00
N TRP A 100 -11.92 -12.60 0.79
CA TRP A 100 -12.74 -12.13 -0.32
C TRP A 100 -12.00 -12.36 -1.63
N GLY A 101 -12.69 -12.88 -2.65
CA GLY A 101 -12.07 -13.11 -3.97
C GLY A 101 -11.00 -14.21 -4.04
N SER A 102 -10.40 -14.61 -2.90
CA SER A 102 -9.18 -15.45 -2.78
C SER A 102 -9.17 -16.83 -3.44
N THR A 103 -10.30 -17.29 -3.99
CA THR A 103 -10.41 -18.58 -4.70
C THR A 103 -11.12 -18.45 -6.04
N ALA A 104 -11.11 -17.27 -6.66
CA ALA A 104 -11.66 -17.05 -8.00
C ALA A 104 -10.86 -17.85 -9.05
N THR A 105 -11.49 -18.16 -10.19
CA THR A 105 -10.84 -18.99 -11.23
C THR A 105 -9.60 -18.35 -11.84
N VAL A 106 -9.50 -17.01 -11.79
CA VAL A 106 -8.33 -16.25 -12.27
C VAL A 106 -7.01 -16.77 -11.69
N PHE A 107 -6.97 -17.17 -10.43
CA PHE A 107 -5.76 -17.70 -9.80
C PHE A 107 -5.30 -18.99 -10.47
N ALA A 108 -6.22 -19.93 -10.70
CA ALA A 108 -5.91 -21.20 -11.32
C ALA A 108 -5.47 -21.01 -12.79
N GLU A 109 -6.17 -20.16 -13.54
CA GLU A 109 -5.85 -19.84 -14.93
C GLU A 109 -4.47 -19.17 -15.08
N LEU A 110 -4.13 -18.24 -14.17
CA LEU A 110 -2.84 -17.57 -14.16
C LEU A 110 -1.72 -18.51 -13.72
N VAL A 111 -1.91 -19.35 -12.70
CA VAL A 111 -0.92 -20.36 -12.30
C VAL A 111 -0.68 -21.37 -13.43
N GLU A 112 -1.73 -21.85 -14.09
CA GLU A 112 -1.62 -22.78 -15.22
C GLU A 112 -0.84 -22.16 -16.38
N SER A 113 -1.15 -20.92 -16.76
CA SER A 113 -0.51 -20.25 -17.90
C SER A 113 0.92 -19.76 -17.62
N THR A 114 1.23 -19.38 -16.38
CA THR A 114 2.54 -18.80 -16.03
C THR A 114 3.53 -19.82 -15.44
N GLN A 115 3.04 -20.91 -14.83
CA GLN A 115 3.87 -21.90 -14.11
C GLN A 115 4.92 -21.22 -13.19
N PRO A 116 4.49 -20.38 -12.24
CA PRO A 116 5.35 -19.39 -11.61
C PRO A 116 6.36 -20.04 -10.67
N LYS A 117 7.63 -19.61 -10.71
CA LYS A 117 8.65 -19.98 -9.71
C LYS A 117 8.65 -19.03 -8.52
N THR A 118 8.31 -17.78 -8.77
CA THR A 118 8.19 -16.76 -7.73
C THR A 118 6.85 -16.04 -7.87
N ILE A 119 6.12 -15.95 -6.77
CA ILE A 119 4.90 -15.15 -6.64
C ILE A 119 5.16 -14.05 -5.60
N ILE A 120 4.75 -12.82 -5.90
CA ILE A 120 4.66 -11.73 -4.93
C ILE A 120 3.18 -11.40 -4.73
N GLU A 121 2.72 -11.43 -3.49
CA GLU A 121 1.40 -10.97 -3.09
C GLU A 121 1.57 -9.66 -2.30
N VAL A 122 1.00 -8.57 -2.80
CA VAL A 122 1.03 -7.24 -2.18
C VAL A 122 -0.31 -7.01 -1.49
N GLY A 123 -0.32 -7.06 -0.16
CA GLY A 123 -1.55 -7.14 0.64
C GLY A 123 -1.94 -8.60 0.89
N THR A 124 -1.44 -9.16 1.99
CA THR A 124 -1.60 -10.59 2.31
C THR A 124 -2.68 -10.83 3.35
N PHE A 125 -2.80 -9.90 4.31
CA PHE A 125 -3.63 -10.03 5.49
C PHE A 125 -3.42 -11.37 6.23
N LEU A 126 -4.41 -12.27 6.23
CA LEU A 126 -4.34 -13.58 6.88
C LEU A 126 -3.90 -14.71 5.94
N GLY A 127 -3.58 -14.41 4.67
CA GLY A 127 -2.96 -15.35 3.72
C GLY A 127 -3.92 -16.24 2.95
N ALA A 128 -5.18 -15.83 2.74
CA ALA A 128 -6.16 -16.68 2.07
C ALA A 128 -5.82 -16.97 0.60
N SER A 129 -5.48 -15.93 -0.16
CA SER A 129 -5.03 -15.99 -1.55
C SER A 129 -3.66 -16.66 -1.66
N ALA A 130 -2.68 -16.26 -0.84
CA ALA A 130 -1.38 -16.94 -0.77
C ALA A 130 -1.49 -18.46 -0.56
N LEU A 131 -2.30 -18.93 0.40
CA LEU A 131 -2.47 -20.36 0.65
C LEU A 131 -3.25 -21.06 -0.48
N HIS A 132 -4.16 -20.34 -1.14
CA HIS A 132 -4.79 -20.86 -2.35
C HIS A 132 -3.78 -21.05 -3.48
N MET A 133 -2.94 -20.05 -3.75
CA MET A 133 -1.84 -20.11 -4.72
C MET A 133 -0.82 -21.20 -4.35
N ALA A 134 -0.51 -21.39 -3.06
CA ALA A 134 0.35 -22.47 -2.59
C ALA A 134 -0.23 -23.84 -2.97
N ASN A 135 -1.53 -24.05 -2.78
CA ASN A 135 -2.20 -25.29 -3.16
C ASN A 135 -2.26 -25.51 -4.69
N LEU A 136 -2.46 -24.44 -5.47
CA LEU A 136 -2.46 -24.50 -6.93
C LEU A 136 -1.06 -24.81 -7.49
N THR A 137 0.00 -24.41 -6.78
CA THR A 137 1.41 -24.59 -7.17
C THR A 137 2.09 -25.73 -6.44
N ARG A 138 1.36 -26.64 -5.79
CA ARG A 138 1.93 -27.74 -4.99
C ARG A 138 2.88 -28.67 -5.77
N ASP A 139 2.67 -28.77 -7.08
CA ASP A 139 3.45 -29.61 -7.99
C ASP A 139 4.61 -28.81 -8.66
N LEU A 140 4.83 -27.56 -8.23
CA LEU A 140 5.86 -26.65 -8.72
C LEU A 140 6.86 -26.28 -7.61
N ASP A 141 8.07 -25.88 -8.01
CA ASP A 141 9.07 -25.30 -7.11
C ASP A 141 8.84 -23.79 -6.97
N THR A 142 7.70 -23.43 -6.38
CA THR A 142 7.24 -22.04 -6.24
C THR A 142 7.50 -21.50 -4.84
N VAL A 143 8.07 -20.30 -4.76
CA VAL A 143 8.10 -19.47 -3.55
C VAL A 143 7.04 -18.37 -3.63
N ILE A 144 6.34 -18.12 -2.52
CA ILE A 144 5.31 -17.09 -2.40
C ILE A 144 5.75 -16.09 -1.33
N LEU A 145 5.93 -14.84 -1.75
CA LEU A 145 6.36 -13.74 -0.91
C LEU A 145 5.15 -12.88 -0.56
N CYS A 146 4.83 -12.83 0.73
CA CYS A 146 3.61 -12.22 1.25
C CYS A 146 3.93 -10.86 1.90
N LEU A 147 3.68 -9.77 1.17
CA LEU A 147 4.03 -8.40 1.57
C LEU A 147 2.84 -7.74 2.26
N ASP A 148 3.00 -7.47 3.55
CA ASP A 148 2.01 -6.80 4.37
C ASP A 148 2.71 -6.24 5.60
N ASP A 149 2.25 -5.13 6.17
CA ASP A 149 2.77 -4.69 7.47
C ASP A 149 2.19 -5.53 8.63
N PHE A 150 1.15 -6.31 8.35
CA PHE A 150 0.38 -7.14 9.27
C PHE A 150 -0.17 -6.34 10.46
N ARG A 151 -0.53 -5.06 10.23
CA ARG A 151 -1.13 -4.18 11.24
C ARG A 151 -2.57 -3.79 10.88
N GLY A 152 -3.02 -4.14 9.68
CA GLY A 152 -4.28 -3.67 9.11
C GLY A 152 -4.19 -2.17 8.80
N TRP A 153 -5.34 -1.49 8.72
CA TRP A 153 -5.40 -0.06 8.43
C TRP A 153 -5.79 0.77 9.67
N PRO A 154 -5.55 2.10 9.66
CA PRO A 154 -6.10 2.99 10.67
C PRO A 154 -7.63 2.85 10.75
N GLY A 155 -8.16 2.45 11.90
CA GLY A 155 -9.59 2.15 12.10
C GLY A 155 -9.95 0.66 12.02
N PHE A 156 -8.99 -0.24 11.69
CA PHE A 156 -9.22 -1.69 11.68
C PHE A 156 -9.90 -2.22 12.96
N ARG A 157 -9.50 -1.70 14.13
CA ARG A 157 -10.02 -2.10 15.43
C ARG A 157 -11.51 -1.78 15.65
N GLU A 158 -12.06 -0.81 14.91
CA GLU A 158 -13.49 -0.50 14.99
C GLU A 158 -14.36 -1.67 14.50
N LEU A 159 -13.78 -2.54 13.67
CA LEU A 159 -14.43 -3.73 13.13
C LEU A 159 -14.32 -4.96 14.05
N HIS A 160 -13.66 -4.85 15.22
CA HIS A 160 -13.60 -5.92 16.22
C HIS A 160 -14.98 -6.24 16.83
N ASN A 161 -15.97 -5.35 16.72
CA ASN A 161 -17.33 -5.66 17.15
C ASN A 161 -18.17 -6.41 16.10
N GLY A 162 -17.58 -6.72 14.94
CA GLY A 162 -18.25 -7.40 13.84
C GLY A 162 -17.38 -8.49 13.21
N MET A 163 -16.93 -8.21 12.00
CA MET A 163 -16.24 -9.15 11.10
C MET A 163 -14.97 -9.77 11.70
N PHE A 164 -14.26 -9.02 12.57
CA PHE A 164 -12.97 -9.40 13.12
C PHE A 164 -12.98 -9.65 14.64
N LYS A 165 -14.15 -9.91 15.24
CA LYS A 165 -14.31 -10.09 16.70
C LYS A 165 -13.48 -11.19 17.36
N HIS A 166 -12.94 -12.09 16.56
CA HIS A 166 -12.12 -13.20 17.04
C HIS A 166 -10.62 -12.88 17.02
N LEU A 167 -10.22 -11.79 16.36
CA LEU A 167 -8.88 -11.26 16.45
C LEU A 167 -8.80 -10.41 17.72
N VAL A 168 -7.76 -10.65 18.52
CA VAL A 168 -7.53 -9.95 19.77
C VAL A 168 -6.25 -9.16 19.70
N ASP A 169 -6.16 -8.14 20.55
CA ASP A 169 -4.94 -7.35 20.70
C ASP A 169 -4.10 -7.92 21.84
N ILE A 170 -2.78 -8.02 21.62
CA ILE A 170 -1.80 -8.31 22.67
C ILE A 170 -0.89 -7.10 22.80
N ASN A 171 -0.81 -6.52 24.00
CA ASN A 171 -0.03 -5.30 24.27
C ASN A 171 -0.37 -4.12 23.34
N GLY A 172 -1.64 -4.03 22.90
CA GLY A 172 -2.11 -3.01 21.97
C GLY A 172 -1.77 -3.29 20.50
N ASP A 173 -1.17 -4.43 20.17
CA ASP A 173 -0.91 -4.84 18.80
C ASP A 173 -1.90 -5.90 18.32
N VAL A 174 -2.38 -5.76 17.09
CA VAL A 174 -3.23 -6.78 16.48
C VAL A 174 -2.35 -7.96 16.08
N ILE A 175 -2.80 -9.19 16.36
CA ILE A 175 -1.99 -10.39 16.12
C ILE A 175 -2.08 -10.92 14.68
N LEU A 176 -2.24 -10.06 13.66
CA LEU A 176 -2.44 -10.51 12.27
C LEU A 176 -1.25 -11.32 11.77
N MET A 177 -0.02 -10.88 12.03
CA MET A 177 1.19 -11.59 11.59
C MET A 177 1.26 -12.99 12.21
N GLN A 178 0.97 -13.09 13.51
CA GLN A 178 1.00 -14.35 14.23
C GLN A 178 -0.13 -15.27 13.75
N GLN A 179 -1.31 -14.72 13.49
CA GLN A 179 -2.41 -15.50 12.90
C GLN A 179 -2.09 -15.97 11.48
N PHE A 180 -1.44 -15.14 10.66
CA PHE A 180 -0.94 -15.52 9.34
C PHE A 180 0.07 -16.68 9.45
N ILE A 181 1.06 -16.58 10.34
CA ILE A 181 2.05 -17.64 10.59
C ILE A 181 1.35 -18.94 11.00
N GLN A 182 0.37 -18.89 11.91
CA GLN A 182 -0.44 -20.05 12.29
C GLN A 182 -1.16 -20.65 11.08
N ASN A 183 -1.78 -19.83 10.24
CA ASN A 183 -2.50 -20.32 9.05
C ASN A 183 -1.56 -21.03 8.06
N VAL A 184 -0.33 -20.53 7.89
CA VAL A 184 0.67 -21.17 7.04
C VAL A 184 1.14 -22.51 7.62
N LEU A 185 1.36 -22.58 8.93
CA LEU A 185 1.72 -23.82 9.62
C LEU A 185 0.59 -24.85 9.56
N ASP A 186 -0.66 -24.43 9.76
CA ASP A 186 -1.83 -25.30 9.65
C ASP A 186 -1.99 -25.87 8.22
N ALA A 187 -1.52 -25.14 7.20
CA ALA A 187 -1.52 -25.58 5.81
C ALA A 187 -0.30 -26.43 5.43
N GLY A 188 0.75 -26.49 6.27
CA GLY A 188 2.02 -27.17 5.96
C GLY A 188 2.83 -26.47 4.88
N GLU A 189 2.71 -25.15 4.76
CA GLU A 189 3.29 -24.35 3.67
C GLU A 189 4.48 -23.49 4.10
N GLU A 190 5.02 -23.73 5.29
CA GLU A 190 6.09 -22.94 5.91
C GLU A 190 7.39 -22.90 5.09
N ARG A 191 7.58 -23.83 4.16
CA ARG A 191 8.75 -23.87 3.26
C ARG A 191 8.63 -22.98 2.03
N ARG A 192 7.41 -22.69 1.58
CA ARG A 192 7.16 -22.01 0.31
C ARG A 192 6.58 -20.61 0.50
N VAL A 193 5.71 -20.44 1.48
CA VAL A 193 5.16 -19.14 1.85
C VAL A 193 6.13 -18.44 2.80
N LEU A 194 6.40 -17.16 2.59
CA LEU A 194 7.28 -16.35 3.44
C LEU A 194 6.65 -14.97 3.67
N PRO A 195 6.36 -14.58 4.93
CA PRO A 195 5.93 -13.22 5.23
C PRO A 195 7.07 -12.24 4.98
N VAL A 196 6.71 -11.02 4.58
CA VAL A 196 7.59 -9.88 4.41
C VAL A 196 6.92 -8.71 5.15
N PRO A 197 7.18 -8.58 6.47
CA PRO A 197 6.38 -7.78 7.41
C PRO A 197 6.74 -6.29 7.36
N PHE A 198 6.59 -5.68 6.19
CA PHE A 198 6.92 -4.30 5.91
C PHE A 198 5.82 -3.65 5.08
N SER A 199 5.77 -2.31 5.07
CA SER A 199 4.85 -1.61 4.17
C SER A 199 5.15 -1.97 2.72
N THR A 200 4.11 -2.05 1.90
CA THR A 200 4.19 -2.43 0.48
C THR A 200 5.28 -1.64 -0.26
N GLY A 201 5.27 -0.30 -0.15
CA GLY A 201 6.27 0.55 -0.81
C GLY A 201 7.71 0.26 -0.37
N SER A 202 7.97 0.06 0.93
CA SER A 202 9.33 -0.23 1.39
C SER A 202 9.82 -1.62 0.96
N ALA A 203 8.93 -2.62 0.98
CA ALA A 203 9.25 -3.97 0.54
C ALA A 203 9.48 -4.05 -0.98
N LEU A 204 8.61 -3.42 -1.78
CA LEU A 204 8.74 -3.39 -3.24
C LEU A 204 10.02 -2.64 -3.68
N ALA A 205 10.35 -1.53 -3.02
CA ALA A 205 11.61 -0.82 -3.25
C ALA A 205 12.83 -1.70 -2.92
N ALA A 206 12.82 -2.38 -1.77
CA ALA A 206 13.89 -3.30 -1.39
C ALA A 206 14.02 -4.47 -2.38
N PHE A 207 12.91 -5.02 -2.86
CA PHE A 207 12.91 -6.09 -3.85
C PHE A 207 13.51 -5.65 -5.18
N CYS A 208 13.20 -4.44 -5.63
CA CYS A 208 13.84 -3.82 -6.80
C CYS A 208 15.37 -3.72 -6.60
N GLU A 209 15.82 -3.20 -5.45
CA GLU A 209 17.24 -3.08 -5.12
C GLU A 209 17.95 -4.43 -4.97
N TRP A 210 17.25 -5.49 -4.56
CA TRP A 210 17.80 -6.82 -4.35
C TRP A 210 17.66 -7.75 -5.56
N GLY A 211 17.05 -7.28 -6.65
CA GLY A 211 16.85 -8.07 -7.87
C GLY A 211 15.82 -9.20 -7.69
N VAL A 212 14.82 -9.01 -6.83
CA VAL A 212 13.72 -9.96 -6.63
C VAL A 212 12.63 -9.68 -7.65
N TYR A 213 12.41 -10.63 -8.56
CA TYR A 213 11.36 -10.56 -9.58
C TYR A 213 10.44 -11.76 -9.47
N ALA A 214 9.18 -11.58 -9.87
CA ALA A 214 8.15 -12.60 -9.82
C ALA A 214 7.51 -12.86 -11.19
N ASP A 215 7.15 -14.11 -11.42
CA ASP A 215 6.46 -14.54 -12.63
C ASP A 215 4.95 -14.26 -12.52
N LEU A 216 4.45 -14.13 -11.28
CA LEU A 216 3.09 -13.69 -10.97
C LEU A 216 3.11 -12.68 -9.82
N VAL A 217 2.46 -11.53 -9.99
CA VAL A 217 2.34 -10.49 -8.96
C VAL A 217 0.87 -10.17 -8.73
N GLU A 218 0.41 -10.37 -7.50
CA GLU A 218 -0.93 -9.98 -7.05
C GLU A 218 -0.86 -8.65 -6.29
N VAL A 219 -1.77 -7.72 -6.60
CA VAL A 219 -1.94 -6.45 -5.86
C VAL A 219 -3.36 -6.37 -5.28
N ASP A 220 -3.46 -6.52 -3.96
CA ASP A 220 -4.70 -6.52 -3.17
C ASP A 220 -4.47 -5.91 -1.77
N ALA A 221 -3.84 -4.72 -1.71
CA ALA A 221 -3.51 -4.03 -0.46
C ALA A 221 -4.44 -2.85 -0.15
N GLY A 222 -4.11 -1.65 -0.63
CA GLY A 222 -4.91 -0.44 -0.41
C GLY A 222 -5.98 -0.26 -1.49
N HIS A 223 -7.19 0.10 -1.07
CA HIS A 223 -8.35 0.17 -1.99
C HIS A 223 -8.63 1.60 -2.50
N ASP A 224 -8.00 2.61 -1.91
CA ASP A 224 -8.05 3.98 -2.42
C ASP A 224 -7.13 4.15 -3.64
N PHE A 225 -7.42 5.18 -4.43
CA PHE A 225 -6.67 5.44 -5.66
C PHE A 225 -5.15 5.57 -5.45
N HIS A 226 -4.70 6.28 -4.41
CA HIS A 226 -3.27 6.62 -4.28
C HIS A 226 -2.46 5.43 -3.80
N SER A 227 -3.00 4.66 -2.84
CA SER A 227 -2.36 3.44 -2.38
C SER A 227 -2.27 2.43 -3.52
N ALA A 228 -3.38 2.16 -4.22
CA ALA A 228 -3.40 1.26 -5.37
C ALA A 228 -2.45 1.74 -6.49
N TRP A 229 -2.46 3.04 -6.80
CA TRP A 229 -1.57 3.65 -7.79
C TRP A 229 -0.09 3.42 -7.44
N ALA A 230 0.28 3.65 -6.18
CA ALA A 230 1.65 3.48 -5.72
C ALA A 230 2.09 2.01 -5.75
N ASP A 231 1.23 1.09 -5.33
CA ASP A 231 1.53 -0.34 -5.31
C ASP A 231 1.68 -0.90 -6.73
N ILE A 232 0.74 -0.58 -7.63
CA ILE A 232 0.78 -1.00 -9.04
C ILE A 232 2.06 -0.51 -9.73
N ASN A 233 2.42 0.77 -9.54
CA ASN A 233 3.60 1.33 -10.17
C ASN A 233 4.93 0.78 -9.62
N GLN A 234 5.00 0.50 -8.31
CA GLN A 234 6.20 -0.09 -7.68
C GLN A 234 6.32 -1.59 -7.93
N ALA A 235 5.20 -2.30 -8.11
CA ALA A 235 5.17 -3.73 -8.36
C ALA A 235 5.49 -4.08 -9.82
N TRP A 236 5.04 -3.29 -10.80
CA TRP A 236 5.24 -3.59 -12.22
C TRP A 236 6.72 -3.78 -12.65
N PRO A 237 7.69 -2.99 -12.16
CA PRO A 237 9.11 -3.24 -12.41
C PRO A 237 9.57 -4.64 -12.00
N LEU A 238 8.99 -5.21 -10.94
CA LEU A 238 9.33 -6.52 -10.37
C LEU A 238 8.67 -7.70 -11.11
N VAL A 239 7.70 -7.43 -11.99
CA VAL A 239 7.14 -8.46 -12.87
C VAL A 239 8.25 -8.91 -13.83
N ALA A 240 8.51 -10.21 -13.87
CA ALA A 240 9.48 -10.81 -14.76
C ALA A 240 9.02 -10.74 -16.22
N GLN A 241 9.95 -10.89 -17.15
CA GLN A 241 9.64 -11.10 -18.56
C GLN A 241 8.69 -12.29 -18.74
N GLY A 242 7.58 -12.08 -19.44
CA GLY A 242 6.52 -13.09 -19.61
C GLY A 242 5.64 -13.31 -18.38
N GLY A 243 5.95 -12.66 -17.25
CA GLY A 243 5.15 -12.70 -16.04
C GLY A 243 3.92 -11.80 -16.12
N VAL A 244 2.98 -12.01 -15.20
CA VAL A 244 1.69 -11.33 -15.16
C VAL A 244 1.51 -10.57 -13.86
N MET A 245 0.92 -9.37 -13.94
CA MET A 245 0.41 -8.65 -12.78
C MET A 245 -1.12 -8.65 -12.81
N PHE A 246 -1.73 -8.97 -11.68
CA PHE A 246 -3.17 -8.97 -11.49
C PHE A 246 -3.49 -8.43 -10.09
N GLY A 247 -4.78 -8.20 -9.82
CA GLY A 247 -5.22 -7.74 -8.50
C GLY A 247 -6.73 -7.79 -8.36
N HIS A 248 -7.23 -7.36 -7.22
CA HIS A 248 -8.66 -7.45 -6.86
C HIS A 248 -9.36 -6.07 -6.94
N ASP A 249 -10.60 -5.99 -6.45
CA ASP A 249 -11.36 -4.76 -6.23
C ASP A 249 -11.65 -3.89 -7.48
N TYR A 250 -11.55 -4.47 -8.68
CA TYR A 250 -11.77 -3.74 -9.93
C TYR A 250 -13.19 -3.16 -10.07
N ASN A 251 -14.19 -3.87 -9.58
CA ASN A 251 -15.61 -3.51 -9.77
C ASN A 251 -16.31 -3.09 -8.47
N LEU A 252 -15.58 -2.78 -7.40
CA LEU A 252 -16.20 -2.38 -6.15
C LEU A 252 -16.64 -0.90 -6.15
N ALA A 253 -17.80 -0.66 -5.54
CA ALA A 253 -18.46 0.64 -5.44
C ALA A 253 -18.01 1.47 -4.22
N ALA A 254 -17.06 0.95 -3.42
CA ALA A 254 -16.76 1.49 -2.09
C ALA A 254 -16.08 2.87 -2.10
N ASP A 255 -15.43 3.29 -3.20
CA ASP A 255 -14.66 4.55 -3.22
C ASP A 255 -14.49 5.15 -4.64
N ASP A 256 -15.59 5.40 -5.36
CA ASP A 256 -15.55 5.97 -6.73
C ASP A 256 -14.53 5.26 -7.66
N HIS A 257 -14.45 3.93 -7.51
CA HIS A 257 -13.54 3.05 -8.25
C HIS A 257 -12.04 3.37 -8.06
N GLY A 258 -11.55 3.63 -6.84
CA GLY A 258 -10.13 3.88 -6.53
C GLY A 258 -9.14 2.94 -7.25
N VAL A 259 -9.24 1.62 -7.01
CA VAL A 259 -8.38 0.60 -7.66
C VAL A 259 -8.52 0.59 -9.17
N ARG A 260 -9.77 0.57 -9.69
CA ARG A 260 -10.01 0.53 -11.14
C ARG A 260 -9.50 1.79 -11.86
N ARG A 261 -9.61 2.95 -11.23
CA ARG A 261 -9.04 4.20 -11.76
C ARG A 261 -7.51 4.11 -11.79
N ALA A 262 -6.89 3.62 -10.73
CA ALA A 262 -5.44 3.47 -10.65
C ALA A 262 -4.89 2.52 -11.73
N VAL A 263 -5.46 1.32 -11.85
CA VAL A 263 -4.99 0.33 -12.85
C VAL A 263 -5.28 0.77 -14.29
N ASN A 264 -6.40 1.45 -14.56
CA ASN A 264 -6.69 1.96 -15.90
C ASN A 264 -5.73 3.09 -16.30
N LEU A 265 -5.48 4.05 -15.40
CA LEU A 265 -4.49 5.09 -15.64
C LEU A 265 -3.11 4.48 -15.92
N PHE A 266 -2.72 3.48 -15.13
CA PHE A 266 -1.42 2.82 -15.28
C PHE A 266 -1.34 2.09 -16.62
N ALA A 267 -2.38 1.36 -16.98
CA ALA A 267 -2.45 0.66 -18.26
C ALA A 267 -2.38 1.63 -19.43
N ASP A 268 -3.09 2.77 -19.36
CA ASP A 268 -3.07 3.81 -20.39
C ASP A 268 -1.65 4.39 -20.57
N GLU A 269 -0.95 4.72 -19.47
CA GLU A 269 0.43 5.21 -19.51
C GLU A 269 1.43 4.20 -20.08
N LYS A 270 1.19 2.91 -19.85
CA LYS A 270 2.06 1.82 -20.35
C LYS A 270 1.62 1.26 -21.70
N GLY A 271 0.54 1.77 -22.30
CA GLY A 271 -0.03 1.24 -23.54
C GLY A 271 -0.51 -0.21 -23.42
N LEU A 272 -0.97 -0.60 -22.23
CA LEU A 272 -1.51 -1.92 -21.90
C LEU A 272 -3.05 -1.89 -21.96
N LYS A 273 -3.67 -3.07 -21.96
CA LYS A 273 -5.12 -3.21 -21.83
C LYS A 273 -5.45 -4.03 -20.59
N VAL A 274 -6.20 -3.43 -19.67
CA VAL A 274 -6.72 -4.14 -18.50
C VAL A 274 -7.76 -5.17 -18.97
N GLN A 275 -7.63 -6.40 -18.50
CA GLN A 275 -8.59 -7.48 -18.71
C GLN A 275 -9.36 -7.73 -17.40
N PRO A 276 -10.62 -7.28 -17.29
CA PRO A 276 -11.44 -7.56 -16.12
C PRO A 276 -11.77 -9.06 -16.04
N HIS A 277 -11.64 -9.63 -14.84
CA HIS A 277 -11.97 -11.02 -14.56
C HIS A 277 -12.79 -11.12 -13.27
N GLY A 278 -14.11 -10.92 -13.37
CA GLY A 278 -15.00 -10.84 -12.20
C GLY A 278 -14.70 -9.59 -11.37
N GLN A 279 -14.27 -9.76 -10.13
CA GLN A 279 -13.78 -8.66 -9.27
C GLN A 279 -12.29 -8.36 -9.45
N HIS A 280 -11.56 -9.22 -10.18
CA HIS A 280 -10.15 -9.06 -10.43
C HIS A 280 -9.88 -8.26 -11.72
N TRP A 281 -8.69 -7.72 -11.82
CA TRP A 281 -8.12 -7.16 -13.04
C TRP A 281 -6.82 -7.87 -13.37
N VAL A 282 -6.53 -8.01 -14.66
CA VAL A 282 -5.32 -8.67 -15.16
C VAL A 282 -4.66 -7.77 -16.19
N LEU A 283 -3.35 -7.54 -16.06
CA LEU A 283 -2.54 -6.92 -17.10
C LEU A 283 -1.92 -8.00 -18.00
N PRO A 284 -1.69 -7.72 -19.30
CA PRO A 284 -1.08 -8.70 -20.19
C PRO A 284 0.34 -9.06 -19.73
N PRO A 285 0.88 -10.22 -20.16
CA PRO A 285 2.24 -10.60 -19.86
C PRO A 285 3.25 -9.50 -20.23
N LYS A 286 4.21 -9.24 -19.34
CA LYS A 286 5.23 -8.23 -19.57
C LYS A 286 6.15 -8.64 -20.73
N LYS A 287 6.35 -7.72 -21.66
CA LYS A 287 7.17 -7.88 -22.87
C LYS A 287 8.59 -7.40 -22.68
#